data_AF-A0A249P3D5-F1
#
_entry.id   AF-A0A249P3D5-F1
#
_cell.length_a   1.000
_cell.length_b   1.000
_cell.length_c   1.000
_cell.angle_alpha   90.00
_cell.angle_beta   90.00
_cell.angle_gamma   90.00
#
_symmetry.space_group_name_H-M   'P 1'
#
loop_
_entity.id
_entity.type
_entity.pdbx_description
1 polymer ?
#
loop_
_entity_poly.entity_id
_entity_poly.type
_entity_poly.pdbx_seq_one_letter_code
_entity_poly.pdbx_strand_id
1 'polypeptide(L)'
;MHLSAAPAIVLTCLVLSGCASSSGPETVLSPRPSREVTSSVAPPAAPVVSVPGPVPSGDVGLAEAASEPPEELAWAGQVPQPEAFTTMESEAGMPVPMERPIAMVVPDNPAMEEAPRTRSRVYSHRFRDAKPINFGKRSPRKMAVHGVDVSRWQGNIDWEKLRTQGANFAYIKATDGGDHLDPMFKKNWRRAEQAGIKRGAYHFFYWCRTAGEQADWFIRNVPREANALPPVIDVEYNGESSCKRRLSPERVREKMQVFMDKLERHYGQRPVIYTAPDFYRDNLRNAFPNHPFWLRSVAAHPSKVYPGRKWLFWQYSGSGLSHGVDGRIDLNVFHGSEAEWHRWTAGSST
;
A
#
# COMPACT_ATOMS: atom_id res chain seq x y z
N MET A 1 -18.55 36.70 -82.04
CA MET A 1 -19.89 36.32 -82.53
C MET A 1 -20.13 34.86 -82.17
N HIS A 2 -21.22 34.64 -81.41
CA HIS A 2 -21.98 33.42 -81.15
C HIS A 2 -21.40 32.21 -80.38
N LEU A 3 -22.32 31.70 -79.54
CA LEU A 3 -22.24 30.76 -78.41
C LEU A 3 -22.39 29.28 -78.80
N SER A 4 -22.29 28.44 -77.74
CA SER A 4 -22.91 27.11 -77.52
C SER A 4 -22.05 25.89 -77.89
N ALA A 5 -21.95 24.82 -77.10
CA ALA A 5 -22.54 24.43 -75.81
C ALA A 5 -21.76 23.21 -75.27
N ALA A 6 -21.79 22.97 -73.95
CA ALA A 6 -21.35 21.71 -73.31
C ALA A 6 -22.49 20.67 -73.31
N PRO A 7 -22.19 19.35 -73.26
CA PRO A 7 -22.40 18.53 -72.04
C PRO A 7 -21.35 17.40 -71.86
N ALA A 8 -20.80 17.08 -70.68
CA ALA A 8 -21.30 16.27 -69.54
C ALA A 8 -20.73 14.82 -69.48
N ILE A 9 -20.22 14.43 -68.29
CA ILE A 9 -20.14 13.05 -67.70
C ILE A 9 -19.00 12.16 -68.29
N VAL A 10 -18.03 11.57 -67.56
CA VAL A 10 -18.06 10.72 -66.34
C VAL A 10 -16.76 10.90 -65.53
N LEU A 11 -16.91 11.01 -64.20
CA LEU A 11 -15.85 10.89 -63.19
C LEU A 11 -15.76 9.42 -62.76
N THR A 12 -14.61 8.75 -62.91
CA THR A 12 -14.40 7.42 -62.33
C THR A 12 -13.35 7.51 -61.22
N CYS A 13 -13.82 7.47 -59.98
CA CYS A 13 -13.02 7.31 -58.78
C CYS A 13 -12.52 5.87 -58.66
N LEU A 14 -11.22 5.65 -58.51
CA LEU A 14 -10.66 4.44 -57.92
C LEU A 14 -9.99 4.83 -56.61
N VAL A 15 -10.69 4.51 -55.51
CA VAL A 15 -10.25 4.73 -54.13
C VAL A 15 -9.43 3.54 -53.67
N LEU A 16 -8.28 3.86 -53.06
CA LEU A 16 -7.36 2.97 -52.37
C LEU A 16 -8.07 2.14 -51.28
N SER A 17 -7.86 0.83 -51.26
CA SER A 17 -8.11 -0.01 -50.09
C SER A 17 -6.84 -0.76 -49.73
N GLY A 18 -6.02 -0.13 -48.89
CA GLY A 18 -4.93 -0.78 -48.18
C GLY A 18 -5.41 -1.23 -46.81
N CYS A 19 -5.64 -2.54 -46.64
CA CYS A 19 -5.83 -3.14 -45.32
C CYS A 19 -4.46 -3.37 -44.68
N ALA A 20 -4.08 -2.55 -43.71
CA ALA A 20 -3.05 -2.90 -42.74
C ALA A 20 -3.74 -3.20 -41.39
N SER A 21 -4.01 -4.47 -41.14
CA SER A 21 -4.35 -4.97 -39.80
C SER A 21 -3.25 -5.95 -39.40
N SER A 22 -2.20 -5.43 -38.78
CA SER A 22 -1.27 -6.23 -37.99
C SER A 22 -1.54 -5.95 -36.51
N SER A 23 -2.56 -6.63 -35.96
CA SER A 23 -2.70 -6.77 -34.52
C SER A 23 -1.70 -7.84 -34.07
N GLY A 24 -0.52 -7.40 -33.62
CA GLY A 24 0.44 -8.29 -32.98
C GLY A 24 -0.13 -8.88 -31.67
N PRO A 25 0.40 -10.01 -31.17
CA PRO A 25 -0.10 -10.68 -29.98
C PRO A 25 0.16 -9.94 -28.64
N GLU A 26 0.62 -8.69 -28.66
CA GLU A 26 0.98 -7.95 -27.43
C GLU A 26 -0.23 -7.39 -26.65
N THR A 27 -1.44 -7.37 -27.23
CA THR A 27 -2.63 -6.84 -26.55
C THR A 27 -3.29 -7.81 -25.57
N VAL A 28 -2.79 -9.06 -25.43
CA VAL A 28 -3.39 -10.08 -24.54
C VAL A 28 -2.73 -10.14 -23.15
N LEU A 29 -1.62 -9.43 -22.92
CA LEU A 29 -0.88 -9.49 -21.64
C LEU A 29 -0.79 -8.17 -20.86
N SER A 30 -1.65 -7.19 -21.16
CA SER A 30 -1.84 -6.05 -20.26
C SER A 30 -2.86 -6.45 -19.18
N PRO A 31 -2.46 -6.62 -17.90
CA PRO A 31 -3.41 -6.87 -16.84
C PRO A 31 -4.36 -5.67 -16.78
N ARG A 32 -5.64 -5.92 -17.06
CA ARG A 32 -6.68 -4.91 -16.84
C ARG A 32 -6.66 -4.56 -15.35
N PRO A 33 -6.65 -3.26 -14.99
CA PRO A 33 -6.73 -2.86 -13.60
C PRO A 33 -7.97 -3.48 -12.95
N SER A 34 -7.80 -4.06 -11.76
CA SER A 34 -8.89 -4.67 -11.01
C SER A 34 -10.02 -3.65 -10.74
N ARG A 35 -11.27 -4.10 -10.67
CA ARG A 35 -12.41 -3.23 -10.28
C ARG A 35 -12.62 -3.17 -8.77
N GLU A 36 -11.71 -3.73 -8.00
CA GLU A 36 -11.79 -3.79 -6.53
C GLU A 36 -11.68 -2.39 -5.91
N VAL A 37 -12.50 -2.16 -4.87
CA VAL A 37 -12.48 -0.95 -4.05
C VAL A 37 -11.99 -1.35 -2.65
N THR A 38 -11.32 -0.42 -1.95
CA THR A 38 -10.68 -0.67 -0.64
C THR A 38 -11.37 0.10 0.48
N SER A 39 -11.56 -0.56 1.62
CA SER A 39 -12.22 0.01 2.80
C SER A 39 -11.28 0.58 3.88
N SER A 40 -9.95 0.56 3.70
CA SER A 40 -8.98 0.83 4.78
C SER A 40 -9.08 2.22 5.40
N VAL A 41 -9.49 3.20 4.60
CA VAL A 41 -9.87 4.53 5.07
C VAL A 41 -11.28 4.78 4.57
N ALA A 42 -12.22 4.95 5.50
CA ALA A 42 -13.62 5.08 5.13
C ALA A 42 -13.86 6.33 4.28
N PRO A 43 -14.64 6.25 3.19
CA PRO A 43 -15.09 7.45 2.49
C PRO A 43 -15.86 8.36 3.45
N PRO A 44 -15.88 9.69 3.21
CA PRO A 44 -16.77 10.58 3.94
C PRO A 44 -18.21 10.05 3.83
N ALA A 45 -18.92 9.99 4.96
CA ALA A 45 -20.34 9.65 4.92
C ALA A 45 -21.07 10.67 4.03
N ALA A 46 -21.86 10.21 3.07
CA ALA A 46 -22.71 11.07 2.28
C ALA A 46 -23.61 11.91 3.22
N PRO A 47 -23.89 13.19 2.92
CA PRO A 47 -24.91 13.92 3.64
C PRO A 47 -26.22 13.16 3.51
N VAL A 48 -26.85 12.86 4.65
CA VAL A 48 -28.16 12.20 4.68
C VAL A 48 -29.16 13.20 4.10
N VAL A 49 -29.50 13.06 2.82
CA VAL A 49 -30.63 13.77 2.24
C VAL A 49 -31.88 13.12 2.82
N SER A 50 -32.54 13.81 3.75
CA SER A 50 -33.83 13.42 4.27
C SER A 50 -34.89 13.61 3.17
N VAL A 51 -35.29 12.51 2.52
CA VAL A 51 -36.45 12.48 1.63
C VAL A 51 -37.60 11.78 2.37
N PRO A 52 -38.76 12.43 2.55
CA PRO A 52 -39.96 11.77 3.06
C PRO A 52 -40.75 11.18 1.89
N GLY A 53 -41.04 9.87 1.91
CA GLY A 53 -42.03 9.27 0.98
C GLY A 53 -41.83 7.78 0.71
N PRO A 54 -42.90 7.02 0.43
CA PRO A 54 -43.05 5.62 0.83
C PRO A 54 -42.44 4.61 -0.16
N VAL A 55 -42.07 3.47 0.42
CA VAL A 55 -41.55 2.25 -0.24
C VAL A 55 -42.71 1.49 -0.89
N PRO A 56 -42.57 0.98 -2.14
CA PRO A 56 -43.34 -0.16 -2.61
C PRO A 56 -42.50 -1.44 -2.55
N SER A 57 -43.04 -2.45 -1.90
CA SER A 57 -42.60 -3.84 -1.93
C SER A 57 -42.81 -4.42 -3.34
N GLY A 58 -41.83 -5.19 -3.83
CA GLY A 58 -41.92 -5.95 -5.09
C GLY A 58 -41.24 -7.30 -4.92
N ASP A 59 -42.01 -8.35 -5.22
CA ASP A 59 -41.72 -9.77 -4.98
C ASP A 59 -40.48 -10.31 -5.70
N VAL A 60 -39.79 -11.24 -5.04
CA VAL A 60 -38.63 -11.96 -5.56
C VAL A 60 -39.09 -13.30 -6.12
N GLY A 61 -39.10 -13.43 -7.45
CA GLY A 61 -39.30 -14.69 -8.16
C GLY A 61 -38.01 -15.51 -8.20
N LEU A 62 -38.07 -16.73 -7.67
CA LEU A 62 -37.04 -17.76 -7.74
C LEU A 62 -36.91 -18.29 -9.18
N ALA A 63 -35.70 -18.36 -9.70
CA ALA A 63 -35.38 -19.16 -10.88
C ALA A 63 -34.22 -20.11 -10.54
N GLU A 64 -34.56 -21.39 -10.47
CA GLU A 64 -33.65 -22.54 -10.35
C GLU A 64 -32.83 -22.68 -11.64
N ALA A 65 -31.52 -22.87 -11.50
CA ALA A 65 -30.65 -23.28 -12.60
C ALA A 65 -30.31 -24.76 -12.44
N ALA A 66 -30.70 -25.54 -13.45
CA ALA A 66 -30.46 -26.96 -13.57
C ALA A 66 -28.97 -27.29 -13.74
N SER A 67 -28.56 -28.35 -13.05
CA SER A 67 -27.30 -29.08 -13.17
C SER A 67 -27.33 -30.06 -14.36
N GLU A 68 -26.18 -30.26 -15.04
CA GLU A 68 -25.76 -31.48 -15.79
C GLU A 68 -24.26 -31.32 -16.21
N PRO A 69 -23.51 -32.40 -16.55
CA PRO A 69 -22.26 -32.81 -15.86
C PRO A 69 -20.95 -32.55 -16.65
N PRO A 70 -19.74 -32.92 -16.14
CA PRO A 70 -18.47 -32.45 -16.67
C PRO A 70 -17.94 -33.30 -17.83
N GLU A 71 -17.50 -32.66 -18.91
CA GLU A 71 -16.71 -33.30 -19.96
C GLU A 71 -15.20 -33.20 -19.67
N GLU A 72 -14.61 -34.39 -19.65
CA GLU A 72 -13.20 -34.72 -19.61
C GLU A 72 -12.59 -34.56 -21.01
N LEU A 73 -11.55 -33.75 -21.18
CA LEU A 73 -10.70 -33.78 -22.38
C LEU A 73 -9.23 -33.80 -21.99
N ALA A 74 -8.69 -35.01 -22.09
CA ALA A 74 -7.28 -35.30 -22.13
C ALA A 74 -6.62 -34.64 -23.35
N TRP A 75 -5.48 -33.98 -23.14
CA TRP A 75 -4.40 -33.94 -24.13
C TRP A 75 -3.06 -33.96 -23.42
N ALA A 76 -2.39 -35.10 -23.56
CA ALA A 76 -0.98 -35.27 -23.29
C ALA A 76 -0.17 -34.44 -24.29
N GLY A 77 0.73 -33.61 -23.78
CA GLY A 77 1.73 -32.88 -24.54
C GLY A 77 3.06 -32.95 -23.81
N GLN A 78 4.09 -33.36 -24.55
CA GLN A 78 5.44 -33.69 -24.08
C GLN A 78 6.15 -32.48 -23.43
N VAL A 79 6.73 -32.70 -22.25
CA VAL A 79 7.57 -31.72 -21.54
C VAL A 79 9.00 -31.82 -22.06
N PRO A 80 9.64 -30.73 -22.55
CA PRO A 80 11.08 -30.71 -22.79
C PRO A 80 11.84 -30.67 -21.45
N GLN A 81 12.81 -31.57 -21.28
CA GLN A 81 13.72 -31.59 -20.13
C GLN A 81 14.64 -30.36 -20.13
N PRO A 82 14.97 -29.78 -18.96
CA PRO A 82 16.06 -28.83 -18.86
C PRO A 82 17.40 -29.57 -18.92
N GLU A 83 18.23 -29.26 -19.90
CA GLU A 83 19.61 -29.73 -19.96
C GLU A 83 20.40 -29.20 -18.76
N ALA A 84 21.02 -30.13 -18.05
CA ALA A 84 21.89 -29.87 -16.92
C ALA A 84 23.12 -29.08 -17.38
N PHE A 85 23.45 -28.01 -16.67
CA PHE A 85 24.76 -27.37 -16.78
C PHE A 85 25.82 -28.35 -16.30
N THR A 86 26.61 -28.83 -17.26
CA THR A 86 27.80 -29.65 -17.07
C THR A 86 28.76 -28.96 -16.11
N THR A 87 29.15 -29.70 -15.07
CA THR A 87 30.26 -29.39 -14.16
C THR A 87 31.55 -29.29 -14.95
N MET A 88 32.19 -28.12 -14.96
CA MET A 88 33.59 -28.02 -15.37
C MET A 88 34.47 -28.42 -14.19
N GLU A 89 35.33 -29.40 -14.45
CA GLU A 89 36.35 -29.92 -13.56
C GLU A 89 37.37 -28.83 -13.20
N SER A 90 37.74 -28.81 -11.91
CA SER A 90 38.82 -28.01 -11.37
C SER A 90 40.15 -28.69 -11.70
N GLU A 91 40.88 -28.18 -12.70
CA GLU A 91 42.29 -28.51 -12.84
C GLU A 91 43.11 -27.78 -11.77
N ALA A 92 43.72 -28.59 -10.90
CA ALA A 92 44.68 -28.15 -9.91
C ALA A 92 46.07 -28.00 -10.55
N GLY A 93 46.74 -26.88 -10.29
CA GLY A 93 48.20 -26.80 -10.30
C GLY A 93 48.77 -25.61 -11.05
N MET A 94 49.04 -24.51 -10.33
CA MET A 94 50.20 -23.63 -10.53
C MET A 94 50.54 -22.90 -9.21
N PRO A 95 51.82 -22.66 -8.89
CA PRO A 95 52.26 -22.17 -7.59
C PRO A 95 51.95 -20.69 -7.36
N VAL A 96 51.49 -20.35 -6.15
CA VAL A 96 51.21 -18.98 -5.71
C VAL A 96 52.52 -18.26 -5.38
N PRO A 97 52.81 -17.08 -5.95
CA PRO A 97 53.94 -16.27 -5.51
C PRO A 97 53.69 -15.71 -4.10
N MET A 98 54.63 -15.95 -3.18
CA MET A 98 54.65 -15.31 -1.87
C MET A 98 55.16 -13.87 -2.00
N GLU A 99 54.29 -12.92 -2.28
CA GLU A 99 54.56 -11.51 -2.00
C GLU A 99 53.47 -10.95 -1.09
N ARG A 100 53.89 -10.52 0.11
CA ARG A 100 53.04 -9.82 1.08
C ARG A 100 52.68 -8.45 0.51
N PRO A 101 51.40 -8.06 0.42
CA PRO A 101 51.09 -6.68 0.12
C PRO A 101 51.49 -5.82 1.32
N ILE A 102 52.34 -4.83 1.06
CA ILE A 102 52.66 -3.73 1.98
C ILE A 102 51.35 -3.00 2.27
N ALA A 103 51.00 -2.87 3.54
CA ALA A 103 49.84 -2.11 3.98
C ALA A 103 49.98 -0.66 3.51
N MET A 104 49.14 -0.23 2.57
CA MET A 104 48.94 1.19 2.32
C MET A 104 48.23 1.77 3.53
N VAL A 105 48.92 2.64 4.26
CA VAL A 105 48.34 3.48 5.30
C VAL A 105 47.31 4.39 4.62
N VAL A 106 46.04 4.06 4.78
CA VAL A 106 44.93 4.95 4.44
C VAL A 106 44.97 6.08 5.48
N PRO A 107 45.02 7.36 5.08
CA PRO A 107 44.90 8.45 6.04
C PRO A 107 43.56 8.32 6.76
N ASP A 108 43.55 8.55 8.08
CA ASP A 108 42.31 8.64 8.84
C ASP A 108 41.38 9.64 8.15
N ASN A 109 40.29 9.11 7.61
CA ASN A 109 39.22 9.91 7.04
C ASN A 109 38.72 10.78 8.21
N PRO A 110 38.81 12.13 8.15
CA PRO A 110 38.37 12.94 9.27
C PRO A 110 36.90 12.61 9.49
N ALA A 111 36.60 12.18 10.72
CA ALA A 111 35.23 11.89 11.12
C ALA A 111 34.37 13.07 10.67
N MET A 112 33.49 12.84 9.71
CA MET A 112 32.45 13.79 9.36
C MET A 112 31.69 14.04 10.65
N GLU A 113 31.95 15.20 11.26
CA GLU A 113 31.20 15.68 12.39
C GLU A 113 29.74 15.72 11.94
N GLU A 114 28.91 14.80 12.47
CA GLU A 114 27.50 14.72 12.10
C GLU A 114 26.88 16.10 12.41
N ALA A 115 26.54 16.84 11.36
CA ALA A 115 25.83 18.10 11.51
C ALA A 115 24.64 17.87 12.46
N PRO A 116 24.41 18.75 13.46
CA PRO A 116 23.39 18.52 14.46
C PRO A 116 22.04 18.36 13.78
N ARG A 117 21.53 17.12 13.73
CA ARG A 117 20.21 16.82 13.19
C ARG A 117 19.20 17.51 14.10
N THR A 118 18.73 18.69 13.71
CA THR A 118 17.70 19.43 14.43
C THR A 118 16.48 18.53 14.56
N ARG A 119 16.15 18.13 15.80
CA ARG A 119 15.00 17.27 16.06
C ARG A 119 13.74 17.94 15.51
N SER A 120 12.95 17.21 14.73
CA SER A 120 11.69 17.73 14.20
C SER A 120 10.72 18.00 15.35
N ARG A 121 10.29 19.25 15.55
CA ARG A 121 9.35 19.63 16.62
C ARG A 121 8.12 18.70 16.68
N VAL A 122 7.70 18.24 17.86
CA VAL A 122 6.39 17.58 18.04
C VAL A 122 5.33 18.63 18.40
N TYR A 123 4.20 18.60 17.69
CA TYR A 123 3.04 19.45 17.94
C TYR A 123 2.01 18.64 18.72
N SER A 124 1.46 19.25 19.78
CA SER A 124 0.40 18.62 20.57
C SER A 124 -0.87 18.41 19.75
N HIS A 125 -1.58 17.32 20.06
CA HIS A 125 -2.80 16.98 19.35
C HIS A 125 -3.90 18.04 19.57
N ARG A 126 -4.55 18.47 18.50
CA ARG A 126 -5.73 19.36 18.51
C ARG A 126 -6.91 18.76 17.75
N PHE A 127 -6.81 17.48 17.40
CA PHE A 127 -7.87 16.73 16.74
C PHE A 127 -9.14 16.65 17.60
N ARG A 128 -10.28 16.69 16.91
CA ARG A 128 -11.59 16.33 17.44
C ARG A 128 -11.98 14.96 16.92
N ASP A 129 -13.09 14.43 17.41
CA ASP A 129 -13.63 13.15 16.99
C ASP A 129 -15.16 13.27 16.93
N ALA A 130 -15.76 12.81 15.82
CA ALA A 130 -17.21 12.81 15.66
C ALA A 130 -17.89 11.71 16.50
N LYS A 131 -17.17 10.65 16.87
CA LYS A 131 -17.65 9.55 17.71
C LYS A 131 -16.59 9.18 18.76
N PRO A 132 -16.31 10.07 19.73
CA PRO A 132 -15.24 9.86 20.70
C PRO A 132 -15.52 8.64 21.59
N ILE A 133 -14.51 7.78 21.76
CA ILE A 133 -14.55 6.67 22.70
C ILE A 133 -13.80 7.01 24.00
N ASN A 134 -14.41 6.67 25.13
CA ASN A 134 -13.78 6.83 26.43
C ASN A 134 -12.85 5.65 26.75
N PHE A 135 -11.55 5.84 26.54
CA PHE A 135 -10.50 4.88 26.88
C PHE A 135 -10.02 4.99 28.35
N GLY A 136 -10.63 5.85 29.17
CA GLY A 136 -10.31 6.04 30.58
C GLY A 136 -8.85 6.43 30.82
N LYS A 137 -8.19 5.77 31.79
CA LYS A 137 -6.80 6.07 32.17
C LYS A 137 -5.79 5.85 31.05
N ARG A 138 -6.10 4.97 30.08
CA ARG A 138 -5.24 4.61 28.94
C ARG A 138 -5.64 5.34 27.66
N SER A 139 -6.05 6.60 27.79
CA SER A 139 -6.47 7.44 26.67
C SER A 139 -5.31 7.73 25.71
N PRO A 140 -5.55 7.67 24.37
CA PRO A 140 -4.54 8.02 23.38
C PRO A 140 -4.08 9.48 23.51
N ARG A 141 -4.92 10.37 24.07
CA ARG A 141 -4.59 11.79 24.33
C ARG A 141 -3.40 11.99 25.26
N LYS A 142 -2.99 10.96 26.00
CA LYS A 142 -1.82 11.00 26.89
C LYS A 142 -0.52 10.65 26.17
N MET A 143 -0.60 10.19 24.92
CA MET A 143 0.57 9.86 24.11
C MET A 143 1.13 11.14 23.49
N ALA A 144 2.46 11.25 23.40
CA ALA A 144 3.09 12.49 22.96
C ALA A 144 2.92 12.73 21.46
N VAL A 145 3.02 11.67 20.66
CA VAL A 145 3.14 11.78 19.20
C VAL A 145 1.90 11.21 18.53
N HIS A 146 1.09 12.12 17.99
CA HIS A 146 -0.06 11.79 17.16
C HIS A 146 0.27 11.92 15.68
N GLY A 147 -0.49 11.20 14.86
CA GLY A 147 -0.42 11.23 13.41
C GLY A 147 -1.73 10.82 12.78
N VAL A 148 -1.72 10.73 11.47
CA VAL A 148 -2.89 10.38 10.66
C VAL A 148 -2.53 9.30 9.65
N ASP A 149 -3.54 8.67 9.08
CA ASP A 149 -3.37 7.95 7.83
C ASP A 149 -4.44 8.38 6.83
N VAL A 150 -4.04 8.46 5.55
CA VAL A 150 -4.84 9.10 4.51
C VAL A 150 -4.73 8.36 3.18
N SER A 151 -5.74 8.53 2.36
CA SER A 151 -5.80 8.04 0.98
C SER A 151 -6.43 9.10 0.07
N ARG A 152 -6.85 8.71 -1.13
CA ARG A 152 -7.72 9.53 -1.98
C ARG A 152 -8.99 10.04 -1.28
N TRP A 153 -9.50 9.32 -0.27
CA TRP A 153 -10.79 9.63 0.36
C TRP A 153 -10.79 10.91 1.20
N GLN A 154 -9.62 11.38 1.64
CA GLN A 154 -9.49 12.66 2.35
C GLN A 154 -9.44 13.86 1.39
N GLY A 155 -9.45 13.63 0.08
CA GLY A 155 -9.45 14.69 -0.92
C GLY A 155 -8.26 15.65 -0.76
N ASN A 156 -8.53 16.95 -0.89
CA ASN A 156 -7.50 17.97 -0.73
C ASN A 156 -7.22 18.24 0.75
N ILE A 157 -5.96 18.10 1.14
CA ILE A 157 -5.50 18.32 2.52
C ILE A 157 -4.64 19.58 2.56
N ASP A 158 -4.94 20.48 3.48
CA ASP A 158 -4.03 21.54 3.93
C ASP A 158 -3.05 20.95 4.95
N TRP A 159 -1.89 20.52 4.44
CA TRP A 159 -0.88 19.80 5.21
C TRP A 159 -0.18 20.68 6.25
N GLU A 160 0.00 21.97 5.98
CA GLU A 160 0.57 22.91 6.94
C GLU A 160 -0.39 23.14 8.11
N LYS A 161 -1.68 23.31 7.82
CA LYS A 161 -2.69 23.38 8.87
C LYS A 161 -2.73 22.08 9.66
N LEU A 162 -2.79 20.93 8.98
CA LEU A 162 -2.84 19.61 9.61
C LEU A 162 -1.63 19.35 10.52
N ARG A 163 -0.43 19.77 10.10
CA ARG A 163 0.80 19.76 10.90
C ARG A 163 0.61 20.47 12.23
N THR A 164 0.09 21.69 12.20
CA THR A 164 -0.14 22.50 13.40
C THR A 164 -1.27 21.97 14.29
N GLN A 165 -2.15 21.11 13.77
CA GLN A 165 -3.16 20.39 14.56
C GLN A 165 -2.60 19.15 15.26
N GLY A 166 -1.31 18.84 15.12
CA GLY A 166 -0.65 17.73 15.81
C GLY A 166 -0.48 16.49 14.96
N ALA A 167 -0.61 16.58 13.63
CA ALA A 167 -0.16 15.50 12.73
C ALA A 167 1.36 15.55 12.63
N ASN A 168 2.05 14.76 13.45
CA ASN A 168 3.52 14.70 13.45
C ASN A 168 4.06 13.65 12.48
N PHE A 169 3.22 12.66 12.18
CA PHE A 169 3.46 11.69 11.12
C PHE A 169 2.20 11.44 10.29
N ALA A 170 2.40 10.93 9.08
CA ALA A 170 1.33 10.47 8.20
C ALA A 170 1.72 9.17 7.48
N TYR A 171 0.85 8.16 7.52
CA TYR A 171 0.91 7.05 6.57
C TYR A 171 -0.03 7.34 5.39
N ILE A 172 0.50 7.27 4.18
CA ILE A 172 -0.20 7.70 2.97
C ILE A 172 -0.39 6.46 2.10
N LYS A 173 -1.63 6.19 1.68
CA LYS A 173 -1.91 5.08 0.77
C LYS A 173 -1.12 5.27 -0.51
N ALA A 174 -0.31 4.28 -0.86
CA ALA A 174 0.41 4.29 -2.12
C ALA A 174 -0.27 3.39 -3.13
N THR A 175 -0.47 2.13 -2.79
CA THR A 175 -0.94 1.14 -3.75
C THR A 175 -1.92 0.17 -3.11
N ASP A 176 -2.73 -0.47 -3.95
CA ASP A 176 -3.55 -1.60 -3.60
C ASP A 176 -3.51 -2.63 -4.74
N GLY A 177 -3.45 -3.92 -4.40
CA GLY A 177 -3.31 -4.98 -5.39
C GLY A 177 -2.02 -4.89 -6.23
N GLY A 178 -2.08 -5.38 -7.48
CA GLY A 178 -0.88 -5.47 -8.35
C GLY A 178 -0.73 -4.30 -9.33
N ASP A 179 -1.69 -3.37 -9.32
CA ASP A 179 -2.04 -2.55 -10.47
C ASP A 179 -2.72 -1.21 -10.14
N HIS A 180 -3.02 -0.92 -8.87
CA HIS A 180 -3.59 0.38 -8.48
C HIS A 180 -2.60 1.25 -7.73
N LEU A 181 -2.42 2.46 -8.24
CA LEU A 181 -1.78 3.56 -7.54
C LEU A 181 -2.87 4.48 -7.00
N ASP A 182 -2.82 4.82 -5.72
CA ASP A 182 -3.73 5.83 -5.18
C ASP A 182 -3.46 7.17 -5.89
N PRO A 183 -4.49 7.78 -6.52
CA PRO A 183 -4.29 8.97 -7.36
C PRO A 183 -3.81 10.18 -6.57
N MET A 184 -4.00 10.18 -5.25
CA MET A 184 -3.54 11.25 -4.37
C MET A 184 -2.15 10.98 -3.77
N PHE A 185 -1.59 9.79 -3.94
CA PHE A 185 -0.32 9.39 -3.32
C PHE A 185 0.79 10.40 -3.60
N LYS A 186 1.15 10.65 -4.86
CA LYS A 186 2.28 11.54 -5.20
C LYS A 186 2.10 12.96 -4.67
N LYS A 187 0.87 13.47 -4.69
CA LYS A 187 0.53 14.80 -4.17
C LYS A 187 0.67 14.84 -2.64
N ASN A 188 0.06 13.89 -1.95
CA ASN A 188 0.09 13.78 -0.49
C ASN A 188 1.51 13.53 0.01
N TRP A 189 2.26 12.64 -0.65
CA TRP A 189 3.66 12.33 -0.40
C TRP A 189 4.48 13.62 -0.33
N ARG A 190 4.49 14.40 -1.41
CA ARG A 190 5.25 15.66 -1.49
C ARG A 190 4.76 16.74 -0.52
N ARG A 191 3.44 16.92 -0.38
CA ARG A 191 2.87 18.00 0.45
C ARG A 191 3.09 17.74 1.94
N ALA A 192 3.02 16.48 2.39
CA ALA A 192 3.36 16.11 3.76
C ALA A 192 4.83 16.44 4.09
N GLU A 193 5.74 16.16 3.16
CA GLU A 193 7.16 16.51 3.30
C GLU A 193 7.37 18.01 3.45
N GLN A 194 6.77 18.81 2.57
CA GLN A 194 6.86 20.27 2.58
C GLN A 194 6.33 20.88 3.89
N ALA A 195 5.31 20.27 4.48
CA ALA A 195 4.78 20.67 5.79
C ALA A 195 5.62 20.18 6.99
N GLY A 196 6.72 19.45 6.76
CA GLY A 196 7.57 18.90 7.81
C GLY A 196 6.93 17.76 8.59
N ILE A 197 6.04 16.97 7.95
CA ILE A 197 5.42 15.76 8.51
C ILE A 197 6.26 14.55 8.13
N LYS A 198 6.63 13.73 9.12
CA LYS A 198 7.28 12.44 8.84
C LYS A 198 6.29 11.51 8.13
N ARG A 199 6.67 10.98 6.97
CA ARG A 199 5.74 10.27 6.10
C ARG A 199 6.19 8.84 5.81
N GLY A 200 5.23 7.92 5.76
CA GLY A 200 5.42 6.55 5.31
C GLY A 200 4.33 6.18 4.30
N ALA A 201 4.57 5.16 3.51
CA ALA A 201 3.63 4.68 2.52
C ALA A 201 3.04 3.33 2.96
N TYR A 202 1.76 3.10 2.67
CA TYR A 202 1.13 1.80 2.94
C TYR A 202 0.55 1.16 1.68
N HIS A 203 0.54 -0.17 1.70
CA HIS A 203 -0.01 -1.04 0.67
C HIS A 203 -1.22 -1.80 1.19
N PHE A 204 -2.38 -1.67 0.54
CA PHE A 204 -3.56 -2.47 0.87
C PHE A 204 -3.52 -3.82 0.15
N PHE A 205 -3.43 -4.91 0.92
CA PHE A 205 -3.13 -6.22 0.39
C PHE A 205 -4.36 -6.94 -0.20
N TYR A 206 -4.23 -7.42 -1.44
CA TYR A 206 -5.24 -8.24 -2.12
C TYR A 206 -4.88 -9.72 -2.07
N TRP A 207 -5.77 -10.51 -1.45
CA TRP A 207 -5.52 -11.93 -1.15
C TRP A 207 -5.50 -12.85 -2.38
N CYS A 208 -6.20 -12.47 -3.46
CA CYS A 208 -6.19 -13.23 -4.71
C CYS A 208 -5.05 -12.87 -5.67
N ARG A 209 -4.20 -11.90 -5.33
CA ARG A 209 -3.03 -11.51 -6.12
C ARG A 209 -1.77 -12.19 -5.61
N THR A 210 -0.75 -12.32 -6.47
CA THR A 210 0.56 -12.85 -6.05
C THR A 210 1.25 -11.85 -5.11
N ALA A 211 1.90 -12.33 -4.05
CA ALA A 211 2.53 -11.43 -3.07
C ALA A 211 3.73 -10.69 -3.68
N GLY A 212 4.51 -11.38 -4.52
CA GLY A 212 5.63 -10.79 -5.25
C GLY A 212 5.21 -9.66 -6.19
N GLU A 213 4.14 -9.84 -6.95
CA GLU A 213 3.60 -8.82 -7.86
C GLU A 213 3.19 -7.55 -7.10
N GLN A 214 2.50 -7.70 -5.98
CA GLN A 214 2.09 -6.59 -5.12
C GLN A 214 3.31 -5.84 -4.55
N ALA A 215 4.34 -6.56 -4.11
CA ALA A 215 5.57 -5.96 -3.61
C ALA A 215 6.30 -5.17 -4.72
N ASP A 216 6.41 -5.74 -5.92
CA ASP A 216 7.04 -5.08 -7.06
C ASP A 216 6.23 -3.84 -7.50
N TRP A 217 4.90 -3.89 -7.40
CA TRP A 217 4.04 -2.75 -7.65
C TRP A 217 4.24 -1.63 -6.61
N PHE A 218 4.31 -1.97 -5.32
CA PHE A 218 4.62 -0.99 -4.27
C PHE A 218 6.00 -0.36 -4.47
N ILE A 219 7.04 -1.16 -4.71
CA ILE A 219 8.42 -0.71 -4.96
C ILE A 219 8.51 0.22 -6.16
N ARG A 220 7.81 -0.08 -7.26
CA ARG A 220 7.81 0.79 -8.46
C ARG A 220 7.21 2.17 -8.21
N ASN A 221 6.29 2.30 -7.25
CA ASN A 221 5.51 3.51 -7.06
C ASN A 221 5.94 4.35 -5.85
N VAL A 222 6.61 3.75 -4.86
CA VAL A 222 7.03 4.43 -3.63
C VAL A 222 8.55 4.63 -3.68
N PRO A 223 9.04 5.87 -3.62
CA PRO A 223 10.47 6.13 -3.67
C PRO A 223 11.15 5.68 -2.37
N ARG A 224 12.36 5.14 -2.50
CA ARG A 224 13.24 4.90 -1.35
C ARG A 224 13.86 6.22 -0.92
N GLU A 225 13.54 6.67 0.29
CA GLU A 225 14.06 7.92 0.86
C GLU A 225 14.52 7.70 2.29
N ALA A 226 15.71 8.21 2.65
CA ALA A 226 16.28 8.05 3.98
C ALA A 226 15.39 8.63 5.10
N ASN A 227 14.62 9.68 4.80
CA ASN A 227 13.76 10.33 5.79
C ASN A 227 12.33 9.77 5.87
N ALA A 228 11.99 8.76 5.06
CA ALA A 228 10.68 8.10 5.09
C ALA A 228 10.59 7.08 6.22
N LEU A 229 9.39 6.94 6.77
CA LEU A 229 9.06 5.87 7.72
C LEU A 229 9.04 4.50 7.03
N PRO A 230 9.19 3.39 7.78
CA PRO A 230 9.14 2.06 7.20
C PRO A 230 7.84 1.81 6.42
N PRO A 231 7.88 1.06 5.32
CA PRO A 231 6.69 0.77 4.54
C PRO A 231 5.69 -0.04 5.37
N VAL A 232 4.40 0.19 5.17
CA VAL A 232 3.33 -0.55 5.85
C VAL A 232 2.70 -1.56 4.90
N ILE A 233 2.51 -2.79 5.37
CA ILE A 233 1.56 -3.73 4.80
C ILE A 233 0.23 -3.62 5.56
N ASP A 234 -0.83 -3.27 4.86
CA ASP A 234 -2.19 -3.22 5.38
C ASP A 234 -2.89 -4.55 5.06
N VAL A 235 -3.12 -5.34 6.10
CA VAL A 235 -3.78 -6.65 6.03
C VAL A 235 -5.07 -6.67 6.85
N GLU A 236 -6.17 -6.62 6.12
CA GLU A 236 -7.51 -6.79 6.66
C GLU A 236 -8.43 -7.55 5.69
N TYR A 237 -9.63 -7.87 6.16
CA TYR A 237 -10.66 -8.41 5.29
C TYR A 237 -11.29 -7.29 4.47
N ASN A 238 -11.19 -7.39 3.15
CA ASN A 238 -11.86 -6.48 2.23
C ASN A 238 -13.25 -7.03 1.87
N GLY A 239 -14.32 -6.48 2.45
CA GLY A 239 -15.69 -6.88 2.13
C GLY A 239 -16.11 -6.55 0.68
N GLU A 240 -15.52 -5.48 0.12
CA GLU A 240 -15.81 -4.97 -1.22
C GLU A 240 -15.02 -5.70 -2.32
N SER A 241 -14.04 -6.52 -1.93
CA SER A 241 -13.24 -7.30 -2.87
C SER A 241 -14.10 -8.32 -3.63
N SER A 242 -13.87 -8.43 -4.93
CA SER A 242 -14.41 -9.50 -5.79
C SER A 242 -13.79 -10.86 -5.46
N CYS A 243 -12.57 -10.88 -4.91
CA CYS A 243 -11.95 -12.06 -4.33
C CYS A 243 -12.67 -12.46 -3.05
N LYS A 244 -13.49 -13.51 -3.13
CA LYS A 244 -14.19 -14.11 -1.97
C LYS A 244 -13.42 -15.26 -1.32
N ARG A 245 -12.24 -15.59 -1.84
CA ARG A 245 -11.41 -16.69 -1.31
C ARG A 245 -10.85 -16.32 0.06
N ARG A 246 -11.16 -17.17 1.05
CA ARG A 246 -10.57 -17.11 2.38
C ARG A 246 -9.40 -18.09 2.46
N LEU A 247 -8.19 -17.55 2.49
CA LEU A 247 -6.97 -18.34 2.59
C LEU A 247 -6.82 -18.92 4.02
N SER A 248 -6.10 -20.03 4.15
CA SER A 248 -5.71 -20.53 5.47
C SER A 248 -4.73 -19.56 6.16
N PRO A 249 -4.68 -19.52 7.50
CA PRO A 249 -3.73 -18.69 8.22
C PRO A 249 -2.27 -18.90 7.80
N GLU A 250 -1.87 -20.13 7.48
CA GLU A 250 -0.53 -20.47 6.99
C GLU A 250 -0.25 -19.77 5.66
N ARG A 251 -1.18 -19.87 4.70
CA ARG A 251 -1.02 -19.26 3.37
C ARG A 251 -1.07 -17.73 3.44
N VAL A 252 -1.88 -17.17 4.33
CA VAL A 252 -1.88 -15.73 4.64
C VAL A 252 -0.48 -15.29 5.09
N ARG A 253 0.07 -15.96 6.11
CA ARG A 253 1.37 -15.61 6.68
C ARG A 253 2.51 -15.77 5.69
N GLU A 254 2.50 -16.82 4.88
CA GLU A 254 3.48 -17.02 3.80
C GLU A 254 3.46 -15.87 2.81
N LYS A 255 2.26 -15.47 2.33
CA LYS A 255 2.13 -14.36 1.38
C LYS A 255 2.59 -13.03 1.98
N MET A 256 2.27 -12.79 3.25
CA MET A 256 2.76 -11.61 3.97
C MET A 256 4.29 -11.63 4.06
N GLN A 257 4.90 -12.76 4.42
CA GLN A 257 6.36 -12.89 4.52
C GLN A 257 7.04 -12.58 3.18
N VAL A 258 6.56 -13.14 2.07
CA VAL A 258 7.10 -12.86 0.73
C VAL A 258 7.04 -11.37 0.39
N PHE A 259 5.92 -10.71 0.69
CA PHE A 259 5.77 -9.27 0.46
C PHE A 259 6.71 -8.46 1.33
N MET A 260 6.73 -8.74 2.65
CA MET A 260 7.53 -7.99 3.61
C MET A 260 9.02 -8.16 3.37
N ASP A 261 9.51 -9.37 3.03
CA ASP A 261 10.92 -9.62 2.74
C ASP A 261 11.40 -8.86 1.52
N LYS A 262 10.56 -8.75 0.47
CA LYS A 262 10.90 -7.94 -0.71
C LYS A 262 11.03 -6.47 -0.35
N LEU A 263 10.11 -5.94 0.46
CA LEU A 263 10.16 -4.55 0.92
C LEU A 263 11.35 -4.31 1.83
N GLU A 264 11.62 -5.18 2.81
CA GLU A 264 12.76 -5.04 3.72
C GLU A 264 14.08 -5.00 2.94
N ARG A 265 14.25 -5.90 1.96
CA ARG A 265 15.42 -5.88 1.07
C ARG A 265 15.55 -4.61 0.24
N HIS A 266 14.43 -4.06 -0.26
CA HIS A 266 14.46 -2.87 -1.11
C HIS A 266 14.69 -1.58 -0.30
N TYR A 267 13.93 -1.39 0.77
CA TYR A 267 13.94 -0.15 1.54
C TYR A 267 15.03 -0.12 2.62
N GLY A 268 15.53 -1.28 3.06
CA GLY A 268 16.43 -1.41 4.20
C GLY A 268 15.71 -1.28 5.55
N GLN A 269 14.38 -1.17 5.54
CA GLN A 269 13.55 -0.98 6.73
C GLN A 269 12.54 -2.12 6.84
N ARG A 270 12.45 -2.73 8.02
CA ARG A 270 11.46 -3.78 8.31
C ARG A 270 10.03 -3.22 8.20
N PRO A 271 9.15 -3.81 7.36
CA PRO A 271 7.79 -3.32 7.20
C PRO A 271 6.98 -3.35 8.50
N VAL A 272 6.09 -2.37 8.65
CA VAL A 272 5.09 -2.32 9.72
C VAL A 272 3.83 -3.06 9.29
N ILE A 273 3.27 -3.89 10.15
CA ILE A 273 2.05 -4.64 9.87
C ILE A 273 0.86 -3.87 10.44
N TYR A 274 0.02 -3.30 9.57
CA TYR A 274 -1.29 -2.81 9.97
C TYR A 274 -2.33 -3.92 9.91
N THR A 275 -3.24 -3.97 10.89
CA THR A 275 -4.32 -4.96 10.87
C THR A 275 -5.55 -4.61 11.72
N ALA A 276 -6.68 -5.19 11.32
CA ALA A 276 -7.96 -5.16 12.02
C ALA A 276 -8.11 -6.26 13.08
N PRO A 277 -9.01 -6.10 14.09
CA PRO A 277 -9.16 -7.06 15.18
C PRO A 277 -9.52 -8.49 14.76
N ASP A 278 -10.44 -8.62 13.80
CA ASP A 278 -10.90 -9.89 13.26
C ASP A 278 -9.80 -10.59 12.45
N PHE A 279 -9.17 -9.87 11.52
CA PHE A 279 -8.06 -10.39 10.73
C PHE A 279 -6.89 -10.85 11.61
N TYR A 280 -6.55 -10.05 12.64
CA TYR A 280 -5.52 -10.43 13.60
C TYR A 280 -5.86 -11.70 14.36
N ARG A 281 -7.10 -11.79 14.89
CA ARG A 281 -7.54 -12.97 15.66
C ARG A 281 -7.41 -14.23 14.81
N ASP A 282 -7.81 -14.13 13.54
CA ASP A 282 -7.93 -15.28 12.66
C ASP A 282 -6.57 -15.72 12.08
N ASN A 283 -5.62 -14.79 11.87
CA ASN A 283 -4.39 -15.10 11.12
C ASN A 283 -3.07 -14.77 11.86
N LEU A 284 -3.06 -13.80 12.79
CA LEU A 284 -1.82 -13.15 13.26
C LEU A 284 -1.53 -13.33 14.75
N ARG A 285 -2.37 -14.06 15.50
CA ARG A 285 -2.05 -14.40 16.91
C ARG A 285 -0.69 -15.11 16.97
N ASN A 286 0.22 -14.57 17.78
CA ASN A 286 1.61 -15.01 17.97
C ASN A 286 2.50 -14.99 16.71
N ALA A 287 1.98 -14.64 15.54
CA ALA A 287 2.77 -14.48 14.33
C ALA A 287 3.60 -13.18 14.36
N PHE A 288 4.70 -13.18 13.60
CA PHE A 288 5.57 -12.02 13.38
C PHE A 288 5.97 -11.26 14.66
N PRO A 289 6.47 -11.93 15.72
CA PRO A 289 6.78 -11.28 17.01
C PRO A 289 7.84 -10.17 16.89
N ASN A 290 8.67 -10.23 15.84
CA ASN A 290 9.77 -9.29 15.59
C ASN A 290 9.38 -8.17 14.60
N HIS A 291 8.14 -8.13 14.10
CA HIS A 291 7.66 -7.03 13.26
C HIS A 291 6.94 -5.97 14.10
N PRO A 292 7.12 -4.68 13.79
CA PRO A 292 6.32 -3.63 14.40
C PRO A 292 4.86 -3.73 13.92
N PHE A 293 3.93 -3.60 14.86
CA PHE A 293 2.49 -3.63 14.58
C PHE A 293 1.87 -2.24 14.67
N TRP A 294 0.98 -1.95 13.73
CA TRP A 294 0.03 -0.85 13.79
C TRP A 294 -1.37 -1.46 13.98
N LEU A 295 -1.95 -1.30 15.16
CA LEU A 295 -3.20 -1.98 15.51
C LEU A 295 -4.40 -1.04 15.38
N ARG A 296 -5.42 -1.45 14.63
CA ARG A 296 -6.72 -0.76 14.63
C ARG A 296 -7.55 -1.16 15.84
N SER A 297 -7.81 -0.22 16.74
CA SER A 297 -8.65 -0.47 17.91
C SER A 297 -9.45 0.77 18.27
N VAL A 298 -10.55 1.00 17.54
CA VAL A 298 -11.34 2.23 17.64
C VAL A 298 -12.43 2.18 18.72
N ALA A 299 -12.78 0.99 19.22
CA ALA A 299 -13.87 0.79 20.19
C ALA A 299 -13.38 0.40 21.60
N ALA A 300 -12.12 -0.01 21.74
CA ALA A 300 -11.51 -0.41 23.01
C ALA A 300 -10.00 -0.22 22.97
N HIS A 301 -9.34 -0.19 24.13
CA HIS A 301 -7.87 -0.08 24.19
C HIS A 301 -7.19 -1.33 23.60
N PRO A 302 -6.06 -1.23 22.88
CA PRO A 302 -5.38 -2.37 22.25
C PRO A 302 -5.10 -3.53 23.21
N SER A 303 -4.78 -3.27 24.48
CA SER A 303 -4.55 -4.34 25.47
C SER A 303 -5.76 -5.26 25.72
N LYS A 304 -6.99 -4.83 25.40
CA LYS A 304 -8.21 -5.65 25.51
C LYS A 304 -8.47 -6.45 24.24
N VAL A 305 -8.21 -5.83 23.08
CA VAL A 305 -8.50 -6.41 21.76
C VAL A 305 -7.36 -7.34 21.29
N TYR A 306 -6.13 -7.01 21.66
CA TYR A 306 -4.88 -7.68 21.28
C TYR A 306 -4.04 -8.00 22.54
N PRO A 307 -4.54 -8.87 23.44
CA PRO A 307 -3.84 -9.14 24.70
C PRO A 307 -2.42 -9.65 24.45
N GLY A 308 -1.44 -9.05 25.12
CA GLY A 308 -0.01 -9.40 25.03
C GLY A 308 0.71 -8.95 23.75
N ARG A 309 0.00 -8.38 22.76
CA ARG A 309 0.64 -7.93 21.52
C ARG A 309 1.35 -6.58 21.72
N LYS A 310 2.67 -6.57 21.48
CA LYS A 310 3.44 -5.33 21.32
C LYS A 310 2.99 -4.60 20.06
N TRP A 311 2.84 -3.28 20.13
CA TRP A 311 2.47 -2.43 19.02
C TRP A 311 3.30 -1.15 19.03
N LEU A 312 3.52 -0.61 17.84
CA LEU A 312 4.25 0.62 17.58
C LEU A 312 3.29 1.78 17.30
N PHE A 313 2.20 1.50 16.58
CA PHE A 313 1.15 2.47 16.29
C PHE A 313 -0.21 1.94 16.70
N TRP A 314 -1.11 2.84 17.05
CA TRP A 314 -2.50 2.53 17.35
C TRP A 314 -3.41 3.49 16.58
N GLN A 315 -4.24 2.95 15.68
CA GLN A 315 -5.37 3.68 15.09
C GLN A 315 -6.53 3.65 16.08
N TYR A 316 -6.77 4.79 16.72
CA TYR A 316 -7.72 4.91 17.83
C TYR A 316 -9.06 5.50 17.42
N SER A 317 -9.16 6.05 16.21
CA SER A 317 -10.39 6.60 15.66
C SER A 317 -10.40 6.52 14.14
N GLY A 318 -11.56 6.19 13.57
CA GLY A 318 -11.86 6.38 12.15
C GLY A 318 -12.90 7.49 11.89
N SER A 319 -13.12 8.33 12.89
CA SER A 319 -14.07 9.45 12.85
C SER A 319 -13.44 10.74 13.34
N GLY A 320 -12.11 10.84 13.23
CA GLY A 320 -11.37 12.04 13.55
C GLY A 320 -11.80 13.21 12.70
N LEU A 321 -11.67 14.41 13.28
CA LEU A 321 -11.92 15.68 12.63
C LEU A 321 -10.72 16.59 12.90
N SER A 322 -10.24 17.24 11.85
CA SER A 322 -9.12 18.19 11.94
C SER A 322 -9.39 19.40 11.06
N HIS A 323 -8.93 20.57 11.49
CA HIS A 323 -8.73 21.65 10.54
C HIS A 323 -7.70 21.23 9.49
N GLY A 324 -7.97 21.61 8.24
CA GLY A 324 -7.14 21.28 7.08
C GLY A 324 -7.52 19.99 6.35
N VAL A 325 -8.58 19.29 6.78
CA VAL A 325 -9.14 18.14 6.07
C VAL A 325 -10.65 18.27 6.06
N ASP A 326 -11.26 18.15 4.88
CA ASP A 326 -12.71 18.08 4.77
C ASP A 326 -13.19 16.65 5.04
N GLY A 327 -14.07 16.49 6.04
CA GLY A 327 -14.61 15.20 6.41
C GLY A 327 -13.80 14.46 7.48
N ARG A 328 -13.92 13.12 7.48
CA ARG A 328 -13.33 12.26 8.50
C ARG A 328 -11.90 11.86 8.14
N ILE A 329 -11.08 11.73 9.18
CA ILE A 329 -9.71 11.27 9.07
C ILE A 329 -9.40 10.25 10.16
N ASP A 330 -8.57 9.27 9.83
CA ASP A 330 -8.13 8.26 10.76
C ASP A 330 -7.02 8.84 11.65
N LEU A 331 -7.15 8.62 12.96
CA LEU A 331 -6.25 9.20 13.96
C LEU A 331 -5.42 8.11 14.62
N ASN A 332 -4.11 8.39 14.71
CA ASN A 332 -3.11 7.46 15.18
C ASN A 332 -2.26 8.05 16.30
N VAL A 333 -1.73 7.17 17.14
CA VAL A 333 -0.65 7.50 18.09
C VAL A 333 0.52 6.54 17.93
N PHE A 334 1.72 7.05 18.15
CA PHE A 334 2.93 6.26 18.33
C PHE A 334 3.05 5.79 19.79
N HIS A 335 3.51 4.55 20.00
CA HIS A 335 3.74 3.97 21.31
C HIS A 335 5.08 4.43 21.91
N GLY A 336 5.07 5.59 22.57
CA GLY A 336 6.22 6.08 23.33
C GLY A 336 6.17 7.57 23.61
N SER A 337 7.22 8.03 24.25
CA SER A 337 7.57 9.44 24.46
C SER A 337 8.07 10.10 23.17
N GLU A 338 8.12 11.44 23.17
CA GLU A 338 8.74 12.22 22.10
C GLU A 338 10.22 11.86 21.89
N ALA A 339 10.96 11.58 22.96
CA ALA A 339 12.36 11.15 22.87
C ALA A 339 12.50 9.77 22.18
N GLU A 340 11.61 8.83 22.47
CA GLU A 340 11.56 7.52 21.79
C GLU A 340 11.18 7.66 20.32
N TRP A 341 10.25 8.57 19.99
CA TRP A 341 9.92 8.90 18.61
C TRP A 341 11.13 9.40 17.82
N HIS A 342 11.92 10.32 18.38
CA HIS A 342 13.13 10.81 17.71
C HIS A 342 14.20 9.75 17.54
N ARG A 343 14.41 8.89 18.54
CA ARG A 343 15.35 7.77 18.42
C ARG A 343 14.90 6.78 17.34
N TRP A 344 13.62 6.42 17.36
CA TRP A 344 13.06 5.48 16.39
C TRP A 344 13.15 6.02 14.96
N THR A 345 12.73 7.27 14.73
CA THR A 345 12.80 7.87 13.39
C THR A 345 14.22 8.13 12.90
N ALA A 346 15.19 8.36 13.78
CA ALA A 346 16.59 8.48 13.40
C ALA A 346 17.22 7.13 13.01
N GLY A 347 16.84 6.04 13.70
CA GLY A 347 17.30 4.68 13.40
C GLY A 347 16.65 4.05 12.17
N SER A 348 15.49 4.57 11.73
CA SER A 348 14.87 4.18 10.46
C SER A 348 15.51 4.86 9.23
N SER A 349 16.42 5.82 9.44
CA SER A 349 17.05 6.60 8.36
C SER A 349 18.41 6.08 7.88
N THR A 350 18.87 4.96 8.44
CA THR A 350 20.07 4.22 8.04
C THR A 350 19.68 3.03 7.18
#